data_AF-A0A2G8JB53-F1
#
_entry.id   AF-A0A2G8JB53-F1
#
_cell.length_a   1.000
_cell.length_b   1.000
_cell.length_c   1.000
_cell.angle_alpha   90.00
_cell.angle_beta   90.00
_cell.angle_gamma   90.00
#
_symmetry.space_group_name_H-M   'P 1'
#
loop_
_entity.id
_entity.type
_entity.pdbx_description
1 polymer ?
#
loop_
_entity_poly.entity_id
_entity_poly.type
_entity_poly.pdbx_seq_one_letter_code
_entity_poly.pdbx_strand_id
1 'polypeptide(L)'
;VELSMANIKELIRERDEAVNKLQFGRKEKHPGRWEYTPFGFMQYVKPKEHLVPKFMNKYWASQKRQYDPYMKKYINLWLEKVKKERWRRARMEYKRIQKLKARFPDSDMWKEEKDR
;
A
#
# COMPACT_ATOMS: atom_id res chain seq x y z
N VAL A 1 -2.46 -28.55 -6.63
CA VAL A 1 -1.35 -28.10 -7.52
C VAL A 1 -1.05 -26.62 -7.36
N GLU A 2 -2.06 -25.74 -7.40
CA GLU A 2 -1.87 -24.28 -7.29
C GLU A 2 -1.10 -23.83 -6.03
N LEU A 3 -1.46 -24.37 -4.86
CA LEU A 3 -0.78 -24.05 -3.60
C LEU A 3 0.71 -24.43 -3.63
N SER A 4 1.03 -25.60 -4.17
CA SER A 4 2.41 -26.06 -4.33
C SER A 4 3.20 -25.17 -5.28
N MET A 5 2.60 -24.74 -6.40
CA MET A 5 3.23 -23.80 -7.33
C MET A 5 3.47 -22.42 -6.70
N ALA A 6 2.58 -21.95 -5.83
CA ALA A 6 2.76 -20.70 -5.09
C ALA A 6 3.93 -20.79 -4.10
N ASN A 7 4.01 -21.87 -3.32
CA ASN A 7 5.09 -22.11 -2.36
C ASN A 7 6.45 -22.17 -3.06
N ILE A 8 6.53 -22.83 -4.22
CA ILE A 8 7.78 -22.89 -5.00
C ILE A 8 8.20 -21.49 -5.47
N LYS A 9 7.26 -20.66 -5.95
CA LYS A 9 7.56 -19.28 -6.36
C LYS A 9 8.05 -18.42 -5.19
N GLU A 10 7.51 -18.63 -3.99
CA GLU A 10 7.94 -17.92 -2.79
C GLU A 10 9.37 -18.29 -2.40
N LEU A 11 9.71 -19.59 -2.37
CA LEU A 11 11.09 -20.05 -2.10
C LEU A 11 12.10 -19.49 -3.11
N ILE A 12 11.72 -19.42 -4.39
CA ILE A 12 12.57 -18.80 -5.43
C ILE A 12 12.78 -17.31 -5.11
N ARG A 13 11.72 -16.58 -4.76
CA ARG A 13 11.82 -15.16 -4.40
C ARG A 13 12.73 -14.94 -3.20
N GLU A 14 12.60 -15.76 -2.15
CA GLU A 14 13.44 -15.67 -0.95
C GLU A 14 14.93 -15.88 -1.25
N ARG A 15 15.24 -16.87 -2.09
CA ARG A 15 16.61 -17.13 -2.54
C ARG A 15 17.16 -15.97 -3.36
N ASP A 16 16.38 -15.44 -4.32
CA ASP A 16 16.78 -14.29 -5.12
C ASP A 16 17.02 -13.06 -4.25
N GLU A 17 16.16 -12.80 -3.27
CA GLU A 17 16.37 -11.71 -2.30
C GLU A 17 17.64 -11.89 -1.47
N ALA A 18 17.94 -13.12 -1.04
CA ALA A 18 19.16 -13.41 -0.28
C ALA A 18 20.41 -13.15 -1.13
N VAL A 19 20.43 -13.65 -2.38
CA VAL A 19 21.52 -13.42 -3.32
C VAL A 19 21.70 -11.92 -3.60
N ASN A 20 20.61 -11.19 -3.87
CA ASN A 20 20.68 -9.75 -4.14
C ASN A 20 21.19 -8.95 -2.94
N LYS A 21 20.82 -9.33 -1.71
CA LYS A 21 21.32 -8.68 -0.49
C LYS A 21 22.81 -8.91 -0.33
N LEU A 22 23.30 -10.13 -0.58
CA LEU A 22 24.72 -10.46 -0.48
C LEU A 22 25.56 -9.75 -1.55
N GLN A 23 25.07 -9.68 -2.79
CA GLN A 23 25.82 -9.10 -3.91
C GLN A 23 25.72 -7.56 -3.98
N PHE A 24 24.53 -7.01 -3.81
CA PHE A 24 24.24 -5.59 -4.06
C PHE A 24 23.80 -4.82 -2.82
N GLY A 25 23.58 -5.49 -1.69
CA GLY A 25 23.06 -4.87 -0.46
C GLY A 25 21.58 -4.47 -0.57
N ARG A 26 20.83 -4.98 -1.56
CA ARG A 26 19.45 -4.56 -1.85
C ARG A 26 18.52 -5.77 -1.97
N LYS A 27 17.24 -5.59 -1.66
CA LYS A 27 16.22 -6.66 -1.77
C LYS A 27 15.89 -7.00 -3.23
N GLU A 28 15.66 -5.98 -4.05
CA GLU A 28 15.29 -6.13 -5.45
C GLU A 28 16.52 -5.95 -6.35
N LYS A 29 16.62 -6.74 -7.42
CA LYS A 29 17.64 -6.59 -8.47
C LYS A 29 17.54 -5.24 -9.19
N HIS A 30 16.33 -4.79 -9.47
CA HIS A 30 16.05 -3.51 -10.14
C HIS A 30 15.20 -2.62 -9.24
N PRO A 31 15.81 -1.87 -8.32
CA PRO A 31 15.06 -1.01 -7.42
C PRO A 31 14.37 0.12 -8.20
N GLY A 32 13.12 0.36 -7.84
CA GLY A 32 12.36 1.53 -8.22
C GLY A 32 12.76 2.77 -7.43
N ARG A 33 12.06 3.85 -7.70
CA ARG A 33 12.19 5.11 -6.95
C ARG A 33 10.81 5.63 -6.57
N TRP A 34 10.76 6.33 -5.45
CA TRP A 34 9.57 7.08 -5.05
C TRP A 34 9.46 8.31 -5.93
N GLU A 35 8.34 8.43 -6.66
CA GLU A 35 8.02 9.60 -7.47
C GLU A 35 6.66 10.16 -7.05
N TYR A 36 6.54 11.47 -7.06
CA TYR A 36 5.23 12.10 -7.02
C TYR A 36 4.53 11.93 -8.36
N THR A 37 3.26 11.56 -8.30
CA THR A 37 2.35 11.65 -9.45
C THR A 37 2.03 13.12 -9.72
N PRO A 38 1.53 13.48 -10.91
CA PRO A 38 0.98 14.82 -11.17
C PRO A 38 -0.10 15.24 -10.17
N PHE A 39 -0.80 14.26 -9.63
CA PHE A 39 -1.85 14.45 -8.63
C PHE A 39 -1.31 14.60 -7.19
N GLY A 40 0.02 14.51 -7.00
CA GLY A 40 0.71 14.69 -5.73
C GLY A 40 0.72 13.49 -4.78
N PHE A 41 0.20 12.35 -5.22
CA PHE A 41 0.39 11.09 -4.50
C PHE A 41 1.79 10.54 -4.77
N MET A 42 2.45 10.02 -3.73
CA MET A 42 3.74 9.37 -3.84
C MET A 42 3.54 7.90 -4.25
N GLN A 43 4.17 7.46 -5.34
CA GLN A 43 4.12 6.07 -5.79
C GLN A 43 5.53 5.50 -5.98
N TYR A 44 5.69 4.20 -5.74
CA TYR A 44 6.92 3.49 -6.06
C TYR A 44 6.91 3.08 -7.53
N VAL A 45 7.74 3.75 -8.34
CA VAL A 45 7.83 3.49 -9.78
C VAL A 45 8.98 2.55 -10.07
N LYS A 46 8.67 1.34 -10.55
CA LYS A 46 9.67 0.40 -11.07
C LYS A 46 10.25 0.92 -12.38
N PRO A 47 11.58 0.81 -12.61
CA PRO A 47 12.19 1.16 -13.88
C PRO A 47 11.66 0.23 -14.98
N LYS A 48 11.56 0.76 -16.19
CA LYS A 48 11.27 -0.01 -17.39
C LYS A 48 12.47 0.10 -18.32
N GLU A 49 12.73 -0.98 -19.04
CA GLU A 49 13.75 -1.00 -20.08
C GLU A 49 13.23 -0.22 -21.29
N HIS A 50 14.10 0.61 -21.87
CA HIS A 50 13.81 1.43 -23.04
C HIS A 50 14.97 1.31 -24.01
N LEU A 51 14.68 1.31 -25.31
CA LEU A 51 15.69 1.23 -26.37
C LEU A 51 16.62 2.46 -26.40
N VAL A 52 16.12 3.61 -25.96
CA VAL A 52 16.86 4.89 -25.99
C VAL A 52 17.00 5.47 -24.59
N PRO A 53 18.06 6.26 -24.33
CA PRO A 53 18.22 6.97 -23.07
C PRO A 53 17.04 7.88 -22.73
N LYS A 54 16.85 8.12 -21.43
CA LYS A 54 15.72 8.87 -20.87
C LYS A 54 15.50 10.26 -21.49
N PHE A 55 16.58 10.98 -21.80
CA PHE A 55 16.51 12.32 -22.39
C PHE A 55 16.14 12.33 -23.87
N MET A 56 16.35 11.22 -24.59
CA MET A 56 15.95 11.07 -26.00
C MET A 56 14.51 10.55 -26.16
N ASN A 57 13.97 9.94 -25.10
CA ASN A 57 12.67 9.31 -25.15
C ASN A 57 11.52 10.34 -25.08
N LYS A 58 10.92 10.63 -26.23
CA LYS A 58 9.76 11.56 -26.35
C LYS A 58 8.57 11.13 -25.50
N TYR A 59 8.28 9.83 -25.45
CA TYR A 59 7.19 9.30 -24.61
C TYR A 59 7.52 9.49 -23.13
N TRP A 60 8.77 9.28 -22.72
CA TRP A 60 9.17 9.51 -21.33
C TRP A 60 9.05 10.99 -20.95
N ALA A 61 9.49 11.89 -21.83
CA ALA A 61 9.48 13.34 -21.64
C ALA A 61 8.07 13.96 -21.64
N SER A 62 7.11 13.38 -22.37
CA SER A 62 5.72 13.88 -22.39
C SER A 62 4.93 13.58 -21.12
N GLN A 63 5.39 12.62 -20.30
CA GLN A 63 4.73 12.30 -19.04
C GLN A 63 4.99 13.41 -18.02
N LYS A 64 3.92 14.07 -17.57
CA LYS A 64 4.00 14.92 -16.37
C LYS A 64 4.31 14.02 -15.18
N ARG A 65 5.36 14.36 -14.43
CA ARG A 65 5.79 13.66 -13.19
C ARG A 65 6.06 14.61 -12.04
N GLN A 66 5.85 15.90 -12.28
CA GLN A 66 6.01 16.93 -11.27
C GLN A 66 4.64 17.22 -10.66
N TYR A 67 4.65 17.34 -9.34
CA TYR A 67 3.50 17.74 -8.56
C TYR A 67 3.26 19.25 -8.73
N ASP A 68 2.04 19.61 -9.11
CA ASP A 68 1.61 21.00 -9.15
C ASP A 68 1.12 21.45 -7.76
N PRO A 69 1.64 22.56 -7.20
CA PRO A 69 1.17 23.10 -5.92
C PRO A 69 -0.35 23.32 -5.84
N TYR A 70 -1.01 23.62 -6.97
CA TYR A 70 -2.47 23.76 -7.04
C TYR A 70 -3.21 22.51 -6.54
N MET A 71 -2.60 21.33 -6.73
CA MET A 71 -3.21 20.06 -6.36
C MET A 71 -3.30 19.83 -4.84
N LYS A 72 -2.58 20.63 -4.04
CA LYS A 72 -2.61 20.57 -2.57
C LYS A 72 -4.02 20.64 -2.00
N LYS A 73 -4.88 21.50 -2.58
CA LYS A 73 -6.28 21.66 -2.16
C LYS A 73 -7.04 20.33 -2.24
N TYR A 74 -6.87 19.58 -3.34
CA TYR A 74 -7.59 18.33 -3.56
C TYR A 74 -7.03 17.19 -2.70
N ILE A 75 -5.72 17.19 -2.44
CA ILE A 75 -5.11 16.23 -1.51
C ILE A 75 -5.70 16.41 -0.11
N ASN A 76 -5.85 17.65 0.35
CA ASN A 76 -6.46 17.93 1.65
C ASN A 76 -7.92 17.43 1.72
N LEU A 77 -8.72 17.72 0.69
CA LEU A 77 -10.10 17.22 0.60
C LEU A 77 -10.16 15.69 0.60
N TRP A 78 -9.24 15.03 -0.10
CA TRP A 78 -9.13 13.57 -0.10
C TRP A 78 -8.76 13.02 1.29
N LEU A 79 -7.79 13.62 1.97
CA LEU A 79 -7.39 13.23 3.32
C LEU A 79 -8.55 13.38 4.31
N GLU A 80 -9.30 14.48 4.24
CA GLU A 80 -10.50 14.69 5.05
C GLU A 80 -11.56 13.62 4.78
N LYS A 81 -11.78 13.26 3.51
CA LYS A 81 -12.72 12.19 3.13
C LYS A 81 -12.29 10.85 3.72
N VAL A 82 -11.02 10.45 3.55
CA VAL A 82 -10.47 9.20 4.11
C VAL A 82 -10.60 9.17 5.63
N LYS A 83 -10.33 10.30 6.30
CA LYS A 83 -10.53 10.45 7.74
C LYS A 83 -12.00 10.20 8.09
N LYS A 84 -12.95 10.93 7.48
CA LYS A 84 -14.40 10.76 7.70
C LYS A 84 -14.86 9.31 7.51
N GLU A 85 -14.38 8.63 6.47
CA GLU A 85 -14.70 7.23 6.22
C GLU A 85 -14.16 6.28 7.29
N ARG A 86 -12.94 6.52 7.78
CA ARG A 86 -12.36 5.75 8.90
C ARG A 86 -13.17 5.94 10.18
N TRP A 87 -13.53 7.19 10.51
CA TRP A 87 -14.38 7.50 11.67
C TRP A 87 -15.77 6.84 11.55
N ARG A 88 -16.38 6.88 10.37
CA ARG A 88 -17.68 6.23 10.12
C ARG A 88 -17.59 4.72 10.33
N ARG A 89 -16.54 4.06 9.81
CA ARG A 89 -16.31 2.62 10.01
C ARG A 89 -16.16 2.26 11.48
N ALA A 90 -15.28 2.95 12.21
CA ALA A 90 -15.07 2.73 13.64
C ALA A 90 -16.37 2.93 14.44
N ARG A 91 -17.16 3.96 14.12
CA ARG A 91 -18.46 4.19 14.78
C ARG A 91 -19.47 3.10 14.48
N MET A 92 -19.53 2.59 13.25
CA MET A 92 -20.42 1.49 12.87
C MET A 92 -20.03 0.19 13.58
N GLU A 93 -18.73 -0.10 13.65
CA GLU A 93 -18.20 -1.25 14.38
C GLU A 93 -18.51 -1.18 15.87
N TYR A 94 -18.26 -0.03 16.50
CA TYR A 94 -18.64 0.21 17.89
C TYR A 94 -20.14 -0.01 18.12
N LYS A 95 -21.00 0.56 17.27
CA LYS A 95 -22.46 0.34 17.36
C LYS A 95 -22.85 -1.11 17.14
N ARG A 96 -22.16 -1.84 16.25
CA ARG A 96 -22.39 -3.27 16.01
C ARG A 96 -22.04 -4.07 17.27
N ILE A 97 -20.91 -3.80 17.89
CA ILE A 97 -20.48 -4.42 19.16
C ILE A 97 -21.49 -4.12 20.27
N GLN A 98 -21.93 -2.87 20.42
CA GLN A 98 -22.94 -2.50 21.43
C GLN A 98 -24.27 -3.23 21.23
N LYS A 99 -24.74 -3.36 19.97
CA LYS A 99 -25.94 -4.15 19.66
C LYS A 99 -25.77 -5.64 19.97
N LEU A 100 -24.58 -6.20 19.74
CA LEU A 100 -24.28 -7.59 20.08
C LEU A 100 -24.22 -7.79 21.59
N LYS A 101 -23.61 -6.88 22.35
CA LYS A 101 -23.60 -6.86 23.82
C LYS A 101 -25.03 -6.84 24.38
N ALA A 102 -25.89 -5.98 23.83
CA ALA A 102 -27.30 -5.90 24.24
C ALA A 102 -28.11 -7.16 23.91
N ARG A 103 -27.81 -7.84 22.80
CA ARG A 103 -28.53 -9.06 22.38
C ARG A 103 -28.03 -10.32 23.10
N PHE A 104 -26.75 -10.38 23.42
CA PHE A 104 -26.10 -11.52 24.07
C PHE A 104 -25.30 -11.05 25.30
N PRO A 105 -25.98 -10.63 26.38
CA PRO A 105 -25.32 -10.10 27.56
C PRO A 105 -24.44 -11.13 28.30
N ASP A 106 -24.83 -12.42 28.28
CA ASP A 106 -24.17 -13.49 29.04
C ASP A 106 -23.05 -14.22 28.29
N SER A 107 -22.74 -13.78 27.06
CA SER A 107 -21.71 -14.43 26.23
C SER A 107 -20.33 -14.35 26.88
N ASP A 108 -19.62 -15.48 26.95
CA ASP A 108 -18.27 -15.57 27.52
C ASP A 108 -17.25 -14.66 26.82
N MET A 109 -17.50 -14.32 25.55
CA MET A 109 -16.71 -13.37 24.76
C MET A 109 -16.57 -11.99 25.42
N TRP A 110 -17.55 -11.55 26.22
CA TRP A 110 -17.50 -10.26 26.91
C TRP A 110 -16.84 -10.33 28.29
N LYS A 111 -16.75 -11.53 28.88
CA LYS A 111 -16.12 -11.76 30.18
C LYS A 111 -14.60 -11.65 30.05
N GLU A 112 -14.03 -12.26 29.00
CA GLU A 112 -12.59 -12.18 28.68
C GLU A 112 -12.09 -10.75 28.39
N GLU A 113 -12.96 -9.85 27.94
CA GLU A 113 -12.62 -8.45 27.65
C GLU A 113 -12.49 -7.60 28.94
N LYS A 114 -13.10 -8.02 30.07
CA LYS A 114 -13.00 -7.32 31.36
C LYS A 114 -11.75 -7.69 32.17
N ASP A 115 -11.19 -8.87 31.91
CA ASP A 115 -10.06 -9.42 32.68
C ASP A 115 -8.68 -9.11 32.06
N ARG A 116 -8.64 -8.42 30.91
CA ARG A 116 -7.41 -7.90 30.27
C ARG A 116 -7.27 -6.39 30.47
#